data_AF-A0A2V6MSM8-F1
#
_entry.id   AF-A0A2V6MSM8-F1
#
_cell.length_a   1.000
_cell.length_b   1.000
_cell.length_c   1.000
_cell.angle_alpha   90.00
_cell.angle_beta   90.00
_cell.angle_gamma   90.00
#
_symmetry.space_group_name_H-M   'P 1'
#
loop_
_entity.id
_entity.type
_entity.pdbx_description
1 polymer ?
#
loop_
_entity_poly.entity_id
_entity_poly.type
_entity_poly.pdbx_seq_one_letter_code
_entity_poly.pdbx_strand_id
1 'polypeptide(L)'
;MTVLFFFALLGLLLAAAALLFGTSLLARAFIKPAFSVGAPIVYRQEEVSTRPTADARDIRPAARGEYYYDSVINYLRVIEVLADGRIIAVARDNQRRCFRPNDSALRKARLNERLIYRLRFPQV
;
A
#
# COMPACT_ATOMS: atom_id res chain seq x y z
N MET A 1 -30.50 -47.80 3.67
CA MET A 1 -29.22 -47.53 2.96
C MET A 1 -29.05 -46.08 2.51
N THR A 2 -30.10 -45.26 2.44
CA THR A 2 -30.07 -43.85 1.99
C THR A 2 -29.53 -42.85 3.02
N VAL A 3 -29.77 -43.09 4.32
CA VAL A 3 -29.35 -42.17 5.40
C VAL A 3 -27.82 -42.13 5.56
N LEU A 4 -27.15 -43.28 5.51
CA LEU A 4 -25.69 -43.40 5.54
C LEU A 4 -25.02 -42.68 4.36
N PHE A 5 -25.65 -42.73 3.19
CA PHE A 5 -25.19 -42.03 1.99
C PHE A 5 -25.26 -40.50 2.15
N PHE A 6 -26.31 -40.00 2.80
CA PHE A 6 -26.46 -38.57 3.08
C PHE A 6 -25.38 -38.04 4.03
N PHE A 7 -25.04 -38.79 5.07
CA PHE A 7 -23.98 -38.40 6.00
C PHE A 7 -22.59 -38.43 5.35
N ALA A 8 -22.31 -39.42 4.50
CA ALA A 8 -21.07 -39.49 3.74
C ALA A 8 -20.95 -38.32 2.75
N LEU A 9 -22.04 -37.99 2.05
CA LEU A 9 -22.08 -36.87 1.11
C LEU A 9 -21.91 -35.51 1.83
N LEU A 10 -22.55 -35.34 2.99
CA LEU A 10 -22.43 -34.13 3.81
C LEU A 10 -21.00 -33.96 4.35
N GLY A 11 -20.38 -35.04 4.82
CA GLY A 11 -18.98 -35.03 5.26
C GLY A 11 -18.01 -34.68 4.12
N LEU A 12 -18.25 -35.22 2.92
CA LEU A 12 -17.47 -34.90 1.72
C LEU A 12 -17.62 -33.42 1.32
N LEU A 13 -18.84 -32.88 1.38
CA LEU A 13 -19.14 -31.48 1.10
C LEU A 13 -18.46 -30.53 2.09
N LEU A 14 -18.48 -30.86 3.38
CA LEU A 14 -17.80 -30.10 4.42
C LEU A 14 -16.27 -30.12 4.26
N ALA A 15 -15.70 -31.28 3.92
CA ALA A 15 -14.27 -31.41 3.64
C ALA A 15 -13.85 -30.64 2.38
N ALA A 16 -14.65 -30.70 1.31
CA ALA A 16 -14.42 -29.95 0.08
C ALA A 16 -14.51 -28.43 0.31
N ALA A 17 -15.50 -27.96 1.09
CA ALA A 17 -15.59 -26.57 1.49
C ALA A 17 -14.38 -26.13 2.32
N ALA A 18 -13.96 -26.93 3.30
CA ALA A 18 -12.77 -26.64 4.12
C ALA A 18 -11.48 -26.57 3.29
N LEU A 19 -11.32 -27.41 2.26
CA LEU A 19 -10.21 -27.34 1.31
C LEU A 19 -10.25 -26.05 0.47
N LEU A 20 -11.42 -25.66 -0.05
CA LEU A 20 -11.58 -24.42 -0.80
C LEU A 20 -11.32 -23.17 0.06
N PHE A 21 -11.78 -23.15 1.32
CA PHE A 21 -11.48 -22.05 2.25
C PHE A 21 -10.03 -22.07 2.74
N GLY A 22 -9.43 -23.24 2.99
CA GLY A 22 -8.04 -23.39 3.45
C GLY A 22 -7.01 -22.90 2.43
N THR A 23 -7.26 -23.12 1.14
CA THR A 23 -6.38 -22.61 0.06
C THR A 23 -6.33 -21.08 0.02
N SER A 24 -7.42 -20.39 0.39
CA SER A 24 -7.46 -18.92 0.43
C SER A 24 -6.61 -18.32 1.56
N LEU A 25 -6.51 -19.00 2.71
CA LEU A 25 -5.66 -18.59 3.83
C LEU A 25 -4.18 -18.89 3.56
N LEU A 26 -3.87 -20.02 2.95
CA LEU A 26 -2.50 -20.38 2.56
C LEU A 26 -1.97 -19.52 1.42
N ALA A 27 -2.80 -19.17 0.43
CA ALA A 27 -2.44 -18.20 -0.61
C ALA A 27 -2.11 -16.81 -0.02
N ARG A 28 -2.76 -16.44 1.09
CA ARG A 28 -2.52 -15.20 1.83
C ARG A 28 -1.21 -15.22 2.63
N ALA A 29 -0.82 -16.38 3.15
CA ALA A 29 0.40 -16.56 3.93
C ALA A 29 1.70 -16.45 3.10
N PHE A 30 1.63 -16.67 1.78
CA PHE A 30 2.79 -16.64 0.88
C PHE A 30 3.05 -15.30 0.20
N ILE A 31 2.23 -14.28 0.46
CA ILE A 31 2.51 -12.92 -0.03
C ILE A 31 3.63 -12.34 0.81
N LYS A 32 4.85 -12.42 0.31
CA LYS A 32 5.99 -11.70 0.88
C LYS A 32 5.59 -10.22 0.93
N PRO A 33 5.50 -9.58 2.10
CA PRO A 33 4.97 -8.23 2.19
C PRO A 33 5.89 -7.30 1.39
N ALA A 34 5.28 -6.53 0.49
CA ALA A 34 6.02 -5.65 -0.42
C ALA A 34 6.90 -4.65 0.35
N PHE A 35 6.50 -4.31 1.57
CA PHE A 35 7.16 -3.37 2.47
C PHE A 35 7.28 -3.96 3.89
N SER A 36 8.25 -3.46 4.66
CA SER A 36 8.49 -3.87 6.04
C SER A 36 8.32 -2.68 6.98
N VAL A 37 7.94 -2.93 8.24
CA VAL A 37 7.88 -1.88 9.26
C VAL A 37 9.25 -1.20 9.41
N GLY A 38 9.25 0.12 9.54
CA GLY A 38 10.45 0.96 9.58
C GLY A 38 11.07 1.24 8.21
N ALA A 39 10.57 0.66 7.12
CA ALA A 39 11.12 0.91 5.80
C ALA A 39 10.86 2.36 5.36
N PRO A 40 11.88 3.06 4.83
CA PRO A 40 11.69 4.35 4.17
C PRO A 40 11.05 4.13 2.79
N ILE A 41 9.96 4.82 2.55
CA ILE A 41 9.19 4.73 1.30
C ILE A 41 8.99 6.12 0.72
N VAL A 42 8.79 6.15 -0.59
CA VAL A 42 8.56 7.38 -1.36
C VAL A 42 7.21 7.25 -2.04
N TYR A 43 6.37 8.26 -1.84
CA TYR A 43 5.05 8.35 -2.46
C TYR A 43 5.01 9.56 -3.38
N ARG A 44 4.62 9.34 -4.64
CA ARG A 44 4.33 10.43 -5.58
C ARG A 44 2.85 10.78 -5.46
N GLN A 45 2.56 11.94 -4.89
CA GLN A 45 1.19 12.43 -4.81
C GLN A 45 0.92 13.35 -6.00
N GLU A 46 -0.16 13.11 -6.72
CA GLU A 46 -0.67 14.06 -7.71
C GLU A 46 -1.59 15.05 -7.02
N GLU A 47 -1.39 16.33 -7.27
CA GLU A 47 -2.15 17.41 -6.67
C GLU A 47 -2.65 18.38 -7.76
N VAL A 48 -3.72 19.09 -7.41
CA VAL A 48 -4.25 20.19 -8.21
C VAL A 48 -4.19 21.42 -7.34
N SER A 49 -3.44 22.43 -7.79
CA SER A 49 -3.23 23.65 -7.04
C SER A 49 -3.31 24.88 -7.94
N THR A 50 -3.79 25.98 -7.39
CA THR A 50 -3.70 27.30 -8.06
C THR A 50 -2.29 27.88 -7.95
N ARG A 51 -1.48 27.39 -7.01
CA ARG A 51 -0.09 27.82 -6.77
C ARG A 51 0.78 26.60 -6.45
N PRO A 52 1.58 26.10 -7.41
CA PRO A 52 2.51 25.01 -7.18
C PRO A 52 3.48 25.31 -6.04
N THR A 53 3.82 24.30 -5.25
CA THR A 53 4.78 24.44 -4.15
C THR A 53 6.22 24.33 -4.65
N ALA A 54 7.20 24.73 -3.82
CA ALA A 54 8.62 24.67 -4.20
C ALA A 54 9.12 23.23 -4.48
N ASP A 55 8.48 22.22 -3.88
CA ASP A 55 8.79 20.80 -4.08
C ASP A 55 7.95 20.16 -5.21
N ALA A 56 7.07 20.92 -5.87
CA ALA A 56 6.23 20.45 -6.96
C ALA A 56 7.06 20.09 -8.21
N ARG A 57 6.66 19.01 -8.88
CA ARG A 57 7.29 18.46 -10.08
C ARG A 57 6.25 18.20 -11.15
N ASP A 58 6.70 18.10 -12.39
CA ASP A 58 5.85 17.80 -13.56
C ASP A 58 4.65 18.77 -13.70
N ILE A 59 4.89 20.04 -13.34
CA ILE A 59 3.88 21.11 -13.32
C ILE A 59 3.32 21.33 -14.72
N ARG A 60 2.01 21.21 -14.86
CA ARG A 60 1.27 21.39 -16.11
C ARG A 60 0.10 22.34 -15.90
N PRO A 61 0.03 23.46 -16.63
CA PRO A 61 -1.12 24.35 -16.54
C PRO A 61 -2.36 23.67 -17.12
N ALA A 62 -3.52 23.93 -16.52
CA ALA A 62 -4.80 23.59 -17.11
C ALA A 62 -5.05 24.40 -18.40
N ALA A 63 -5.95 23.91 -19.24
CA ALA A 63 -6.26 24.53 -20.53
C ALA A 63 -6.64 26.03 -20.45
N ARG A 64 -7.24 26.45 -19.34
CA ARG A 64 -7.64 27.86 -19.08
C ARG A 64 -6.69 28.61 -18.13
N GLY A 65 -5.63 27.97 -17.65
CA GLY A 65 -4.65 28.56 -16.73
C GLY A 65 -5.14 28.78 -15.30
N GLU A 66 -6.34 28.31 -14.95
CA GLU A 66 -6.95 28.55 -13.63
C GLU A 66 -6.28 27.74 -12.50
N TYR A 67 -5.73 26.58 -12.84
CA TYR A 67 -5.05 25.68 -11.93
C TYR A 67 -3.91 24.95 -12.64
N TYR A 68 -3.04 24.35 -11.84
CA TYR A 68 -1.92 23.53 -12.26
C TYR A 68 -2.12 22.11 -11.74
N TYR A 69 -1.78 21.15 -12.58
CA TYR A 69 -1.58 19.77 -12.20
C TYR A 69 -0.09 19.59 -11.89
N ASP A 70 0.22 19.15 -10.69
CA ASP A 70 1.59 18.88 -10.28
C ASP A 70 1.68 17.57 -9.50
N SER A 71 2.93 17.16 -9.26
CA SER A 71 3.22 16.00 -8.43
C SER A 71 4.22 16.37 -7.35
N VAL A 72 3.93 15.94 -6.12
CA VAL A 72 4.77 16.18 -4.95
C VAL A 72 5.33 14.85 -4.46
N ILE A 73 6.61 14.86 -4.09
CA ILE A 73 7.29 13.68 -3.55
C ILE A 73 7.22 13.72 -2.03
N ASN A 74 6.50 12.76 -1.45
CA ASN A 74 6.40 12.56 -0.02
C ASN A 74 7.35 11.47 0.46
N TYR A 75 8.19 11.82 1.43
CA TYR A 75 9.11 10.90 2.10
C TYR A 75 8.46 10.40 3.39
N LEU A 76 8.21 9.09 3.45
CA LEU A 76 7.38 8.47 4.48
C LEU A 76 8.15 7.32 5.13
N ARG A 77 7.72 6.92 6.33
CA ARG A 77 8.21 5.72 7.01
C ARG A 77 7.04 4.80 7.33
N VAL A 78 7.19 3.52 7.00
CA VAL A 78 6.18 2.50 7.34
C VAL A 78 6.16 2.32 8.85
N ILE A 79 5.00 2.46 9.46
CA ILE A 79 4.78 2.20 10.89
C ILE A 79 4.03 0.89 11.13
N GLU A 80 3.22 0.44 10.16
CA GLU A 80 2.44 -0.78 10.28
C GLU A 80 2.18 -1.40 8.90
N VAL A 81 2.14 -2.73 8.84
CA VAL A 81 1.71 -3.50 7.68
C VAL A 81 0.55 -4.38 8.12
N LEU A 82 -0.62 -4.16 7.54
CA LEU A 82 -1.86 -4.85 7.89
C LEU A 82 -1.91 -6.26 7.29
N ALA A 83 -2.73 -7.14 7.86
CA ALA A 83 -2.89 -8.53 7.40
C ALA A 83 -3.45 -8.66 5.98
N ASP A 84 -4.08 -7.62 5.44
CA ASP A 84 -4.55 -7.54 4.06
C ASP A 84 -3.54 -6.93 3.09
N GLY A 85 -2.31 -6.63 3.56
CA GLY A 85 -1.23 -6.05 2.78
C GLY A 85 -1.29 -4.53 2.66
N ARG A 86 -2.30 -3.86 3.22
CA ARG A 86 -2.28 -2.39 3.31
C ARG A 86 -1.18 -1.92 4.24
N ILE A 87 -0.66 -0.73 3.96
CA ILE A 87 0.50 -0.18 4.65
C ILE A 87 0.06 1.11 5.32
N ILE A 88 0.39 1.27 6.59
CA ILE A 88 0.26 2.56 7.27
C ILE A 88 1.65 3.16 7.35
N ALA A 89 1.80 4.34 6.77
CA ALA A 89 3.04 5.10 6.81
C ALA A 89 2.79 6.49 7.38
N VAL A 90 3.83 7.04 8.00
CA VAL A 90 3.80 8.37 8.59
C VAL A 90 4.67 9.32 7.78
N ALA A 91 4.20 10.55 7.61
CA ALA A 91 4.95 11.65 7.04
C ALA A 91 5.69 12.45 8.12
N ARG A 92 6.52 13.40 7.69
CA ARG A 92 7.32 14.24 8.60
C ARG A 92 6.46 15.10 9.54
N ASP A 93 5.28 15.48 9.10
CA ASP A 93 4.27 16.23 9.88
C ASP A 93 3.45 15.34 10.82
N ASN A 94 3.87 14.09 11.02
CA ASN A 94 3.16 13.06 11.78
C ASN A 94 1.79 12.64 11.20
N GLN A 95 1.44 13.06 9.98
CA GLN A 95 0.24 12.57 9.32
C GLN A 95 0.41 11.10 8.97
N ARG A 96 -0.53 10.28 9.44
CA ARG A 96 -0.63 8.87 9.10
C ARG A 96 -1.44 8.72 7.81
N ARG A 97 -0.94 7.93 6.88
CA ARG A 97 -1.60 7.64 5.61
C ARG A 97 -1.63 6.14 5.37
N CYS A 98 -2.76 5.66 4.88
CA CYS A 98 -2.97 4.26 4.55
C CYS A 98 -2.85 4.09 3.03
N PHE A 99 -2.01 3.14 2.61
CA PHE A 99 -1.74 2.85 1.20
C PHE A 99 -2.13 1.43 0.86
N ARG A 100 -2.54 1.24 -0.41
CA ARG A 100 -2.75 -0.07 -0.98
C ARG A 100 -1.40 -0.76 -1.28
N PRO A 101 -1.31 -2.09 -1.17
CA PRO A 101 -0.06 -2.83 -1.42
C PRO A 101 0.52 -2.62 -2.82
N ASN A 102 -0.35 -2.46 -3.82
CA ASN A 102 0.02 -2.37 -5.25
C ASN A 102 -0.19 -0.95 -5.81
N ASP A 103 -0.09 0.08 -4.97
CA ASP A 103 -0.15 1.45 -5.44
C ASP A 103 1.09 1.76 -6.30
N SER A 104 0.88 2.07 -7.58
CA SER A 104 1.96 2.38 -8.52
C SER A 104 2.74 3.64 -8.16
N ALA A 105 2.12 4.55 -7.40
CA ALA A 105 2.74 5.79 -6.95
C ALA A 105 3.59 5.58 -5.69
N LEU A 106 3.46 4.41 -5.03
CA LEU A 106 4.21 4.03 -3.85
C LEU A 106 5.39 3.13 -4.21
N ARG A 107 6.58 3.47 -3.71
CA ARG A 107 7.78 2.63 -3.89
C ARG A 107 8.73 2.71 -2.71
N LYS A 108 9.67 1.77 -2.66
CA LYS A 108 10.80 1.84 -1.72
C LYS A 108 11.69 3.04 -2.05
N ALA A 109 12.20 3.68 -1.01
CA ALA A 109 13.23 4.70 -1.17
C ALA A 109 14.51 4.05 -1.73
N ARG A 110 15.10 4.66 -2.76
CA ARG A 110 16.39 4.24 -3.32
C ARG A 110 17.51 4.55 -2.33
N LEU A 111 18.65 3.86 -2.43
CA LEU A 111 19.78 4.05 -1.51
C LEU A 111 20.30 5.49 -1.49
N ASN A 112 20.40 6.13 -2.66
CA ASN A 112 20.78 7.54 -2.77
C ASN A 112 19.76 8.48 -2.13
N GLU A 113 18.46 8.23 -2.31
CA GLU A 113 17.39 9.02 -1.68
C GLU A 113 17.41 8.90 -0.16
N ARG A 114 17.68 7.69 0.35
CA ARG A 114 17.83 7.44 1.80
C ARG A 114 18.99 8.23 2.40
N LEU A 115 20.04 8.50 1.62
CA LEU A 115 21.19 9.28 2.06
C LEU A 115 20.95 10.79 1.91
N ILE A 116 20.59 11.25 0.71
CA ILE A 116 20.40 12.67 0.38
C ILE A 116 19.22 13.27 1.14
N TYR A 117 18.10 12.55 1.20
CA TYR A 117 16.86 13.01 1.83
C TYR A 117 16.67 12.41 3.22
N ARG A 118 17.75 11.98 3.89
CA ARG A 118 17.71 11.36 5.22
C ARG A 118 16.92 12.19 6.24
N LEU A 119 17.05 13.52 6.18
CA LEU A 119 16.35 14.47 7.06
C LEU A 119 14.87 14.69 6.72
N ARG A 120 14.45 14.33 5.50
CA ARG A 120 13.03 14.41 5.09
C ARG A 120 12.25 13.18 5.53
N PHE A 121 12.92 12.05 5.79
CA PHE A 121 12.27 10.87 6.36
C PHE A 121 11.99 11.09 7.86
N PRO A 122 10.79 10.71 8.34
CA PRO A 122 10.50 10.77 9.77
C PRO A 122 11.39 9.81 10.56
N GLN A 123 11.75 10.25 11.77
CA GLN A 123 12.43 9.45 12.78
C GLN A 123 11.36 8.94 13.75
N VAL A 124 10.63 7.91 13.34
CA VAL A 124 9.71 7.15 14.20
C VAL A 124 10.28 5.77 14.47
#